data_AF-A0A0E4BQG8-F1
#
_entry.id   AF-A0A0E4BQG8-F1
#
_cell.length_a   1.000
_cell.length_b   1.000
_cell.length_c   1.000
_cell.angle_alpha   90.00
_cell.angle_beta   90.00
_cell.angle_gamma   90.00
#
_symmetry.space_group_name_H-M   'P 1'
#
loop_
_entity.id
_entity.type
_entity.pdbx_description
1 polymer ?
#
loop_
_entity_poly.entity_id
_entity_poly.type
_entity_poly.pdbx_seq_one_letter_code
_entity_poly.pdbx_strand_id
1 'polypeptide(L)'
;MPVIRRDDPLKFNPLEDAVMEDIAPSVWSGPHVGKRLAEAMRTLRLIPMRAVAGYGAPWPAHSYEFEDLLAQQAQGELEKTMRMQNRTRLLPSFSDVTRMEAAICWPARYLLGQMHLLRAVNCVALAHSLERDAGWVAVKRGGYADTWRANHDRGCDVIAEGLRGELEPVF
;
A
#
# COMPACT_ATOMS: atom_id res chain seq x y z
N MET A 1 -39.43 -16.96 -1.78
CA MET A 1 -38.13 -16.38 -2.15
C MET A 1 -37.14 -16.68 -1.03
N PRO A 2 -36.33 -17.74 -1.11
CA PRO A 2 -35.37 -18.06 -0.05
C PRO A 2 -34.17 -17.09 -0.12
N VAL A 3 -33.83 -16.51 1.02
CA VAL A 3 -32.66 -15.65 1.22
C VAL A 3 -31.43 -16.55 1.31
N ILE A 4 -30.56 -16.49 0.30
CA ILE A 4 -29.29 -17.22 0.28
C ILE A 4 -28.33 -16.50 1.25
N ARG A 5 -28.04 -17.12 2.40
CA ARG A 5 -26.96 -16.72 3.29
C ARG A 5 -25.62 -17.03 2.60
N ARG A 6 -24.86 -16.00 2.25
CA ARG A 6 -23.45 -16.13 1.81
C ARG A 6 -22.56 -16.27 3.04
N ASP A 7 -22.61 -17.43 3.69
CA ASP A 7 -21.73 -17.79 4.81
C ASP A 7 -20.73 -18.89 4.40
N ASP A 8 -20.18 -18.82 3.19
CA ASP A 8 -18.99 -19.60 2.84
C ASP A 8 -17.75 -18.71 3.05
N PRO A 9 -16.78 -19.12 3.89
CA PRO A 9 -15.50 -18.43 3.95
C PRO A 9 -14.85 -18.52 2.57
N LEU A 10 -14.41 -17.39 2.02
CA LEU A 10 -13.61 -17.34 0.79
C LEU A 10 -12.40 -18.26 0.96
N LYS A 11 -12.53 -19.49 0.51
CA LYS A 11 -11.45 -20.46 0.45
C LYS A 11 -10.58 -20.01 -0.70
N PHE A 12 -9.53 -19.25 -0.38
CA PHE A 12 -8.49 -18.85 -1.31
C PHE A 12 -8.03 -20.10 -2.08
N ASN A 13 -8.42 -20.21 -3.34
CA ASN A 13 -8.05 -21.32 -4.21
C ASN A 13 -7.15 -20.76 -5.31
N PRO A 14 -5.81 -20.90 -5.19
CA PRO A 14 -4.85 -20.26 -6.10
C PRO A 14 -4.92 -20.77 -7.55
N LEU A 15 -5.79 -21.74 -7.84
CA LEU A 15 -5.99 -22.34 -9.16
C LEU A 15 -7.35 -22.00 -9.81
N GLU A 16 -8.33 -21.50 -9.04
CA GLU A 16 -9.71 -21.26 -9.52
C GLU A 16 -10.12 -19.79 -9.47
N ASP A 17 -9.54 -18.99 -8.56
CA ASP A 17 -9.72 -17.55 -8.61
C ASP A 17 -8.97 -17.02 -9.83
N ALA A 18 -9.71 -16.46 -10.79
CA ALA A 18 -9.14 -15.82 -11.97
C ALA A 18 -8.22 -14.67 -11.50
N VAL A 19 -6.94 -15.00 -11.33
CA VAL A 19 -5.85 -14.04 -11.26
C VAL A 19 -5.99 -13.25 -12.54
N MET A 20 -6.50 -12.02 -12.43
CA MET A 20 -6.45 -11.06 -13.52
C MET A 20 -4.98 -11.01 -13.93
N GLU A 21 -4.64 -11.63 -15.06
CA GLU A 21 -3.26 -11.86 -15.47
C GLU A 21 -2.53 -10.52 -15.36
N ASP A 22 -1.34 -10.52 -14.78
CA ASP A 22 -0.49 -9.33 -14.64
C ASP A 22 0.10 -8.92 -16.01
N ILE A 23 -0.66 -9.12 -17.10
CA ILE A 23 -0.41 -8.57 -18.41
C ILE A 23 -0.65 -7.08 -18.28
N ALA A 24 0.44 -6.32 -18.24
CA ALA A 24 0.40 -4.88 -18.33
C ALA A 24 -0.49 -4.48 -19.52
N PRO A 25 -1.61 -3.78 -19.30
CA PRO A 25 -2.45 -3.34 -20.41
C PRO A 25 -1.60 -2.47 -21.34
N SER A 26 -1.92 -2.46 -22.64
CA SER A 26 -1.21 -1.62 -23.61
C SER A 26 -1.28 -0.12 -23.27
N VAL A 27 -2.26 0.26 -22.44
CA VAL A 27 -2.55 1.65 -22.07
C VAL A 27 -3.01 1.71 -20.61
N TRP A 28 -2.63 2.76 -19.88
CA TRP A 28 -3.13 3.03 -18.54
C TRP A 28 -4.66 3.14 -18.49
N SER A 29 -5.28 2.42 -17.56
CA SER A 29 -6.71 2.48 -17.24
C SER A 29 -6.92 2.83 -15.78
N GLY A 30 -8.06 3.44 -15.42
CA GLY A 30 -8.38 3.79 -14.03
C GLY A 30 -8.26 2.61 -13.04
N PRO A 31 -8.83 1.43 -13.34
CA PRO A 31 -8.67 0.26 -12.49
C PRO A 31 -7.21 -0.17 -12.30
N HIS A 32 -6.38 -0.07 -13.35
CA HIS A 32 -4.96 -0.41 -13.28
C HIS A 32 -4.19 0.57 -12.40
N VAL A 33 -4.47 1.87 -12.53
CA VAL A 33 -3.92 2.91 -11.66
C VAL A 33 -4.29 2.64 -10.19
N GLY A 34 -5.56 2.32 -9.91
CA GLY A 34 -6.02 1.98 -8.56
C GLY A 34 -5.28 0.75 -7.98
N LYS A 35 -5.08 -0.30 -8.78
CA LYS A 35 -4.30 -1.49 -8.40
C LYS A 35 -2.85 -1.11 -8.06
N ARG A 36 -2.17 -0.36 -8.94
CA ARG A 36 -0.78 0.06 -8.72
C ARG A 36 -0.61 0.98 -7.52
N LEU A 37 -1.59 1.84 -7.24
CA LEU A 37 -1.59 2.66 -6.03
C LEU A 37 -1.79 1.81 -4.77
N ALA A 38 -2.68 0.81 -4.78
CA ALA A 38 -2.86 -0.10 -3.65
C ALA A 38 -1.60 -0.93 -3.38
N GLU A 39 -0.92 -1.40 -4.44
CA GLU A 39 0.37 -2.08 -4.35
C GLU A 39 1.47 -1.15 -3.82
N ALA A 40 1.56 0.09 -4.31
CA ALA A 40 2.50 1.08 -3.81
C ALA A 40 2.30 1.33 -2.31
N MET A 41 1.04 1.48 -1.86
CA MET A 41 0.72 1.64 -0.44
C MET A 41 1.07 0.39 0.39
N ARG A 42 0.96 -0.81 -0.21
CA ARG A 42 1.35 -2.07 0.43
C ARG A 42 2.88 -2.15 0.58
N THR A 43 3.62 -1.82 -0.48
CA THR A 43 5.09 -1.73 -0.46
C THR A 43 5.56 -0.72 0.58
N LEU A 44 4.95 0.47 0.61
CA LEU A 44 5.31 1.53 1.56
C LEU A 44 5.14 1.08 3.02
N ARG A 45 4.12 0.26 3.30
CA ARG A 45 3.88 -0.32 4.64
C ARG A 45 4.95 -1.34 5.06
N LEU A 46 5.60 -2.00 4.10
CA LEU A 46 6.70 -2.94 4.37
C LEU A 46 8.04 -2.21 4.61
N ILE A 47 8.18 -0.99 4.10
CA ILE A 47 9.39 -0.18 4.30
C ILE A 47 9.43 0.29 5.76
N PRO A 48 10.55 0.08 6.47
CA PRO A 48 10.73 0.63 7.81
C PRO A 48 10.80 2.16 7.72
N MET A 49 9.68 2.84 7.93
CA MET A 49 9.70 4.27 8.15
C MET A 49 10.41 4.50 9.48
N ARG A 50 11.50 5.29 9.48
CA ARG A 50 11.97 5.92 10.72
C ARG A 50 10.78 6.69 11.25
N ALA A 51 10.18 6.22 12.35
CA ALA A 51 9.20 7.03 13.06
C ALA A 51 9.86 8.39 13.25
N VAL A 52 9.22 9.46 12.78
CA VAL A 52 9.59 10.80 13.24
C VAL A 52 9.60 10.69 14.76
N ALA A 53 10.74 10.97 15.38
CA ALA A 53 10.89 10.98 16.82
C ALA A 53 9.92 12.03 17.38
N GLY A 54 8.69 11.63 17.69
CA GLY A 54 7.62 12.52 18.04
C GLY A 54 6.35 11.73 18.30
N TYR A 55 5.98 11.65 19.57
CA TYR A 55 4.86 10.90 20.16
C TYR A 55 5.10 9.41 20.49
N GLY A 56 6.31 9.08 20.93
CA GLY A 56 6.58 7.92 21.80
C GLY A 56 7.27 8.39 23.09
N ALA A 57 7.25 7.57 24.15
CA ALA A 57 7.91 7.87 25.41
C ALA A 57 9.35 8.39 25.18
N PRO A 58 9.82 9.41 25.92
CA PRO A 58 11.14 10.05 25.71
C PRO A 58 12.34 9.12 26.01
N TRP A 59 12.08 7.86 26.34
CA TRP A 59 13.10 6.87 26.61
C TRP A 59 13.34 6.02 25.35
N PRO A 60 14.58 5.88 24.88
CA PRO A 60 14.90 4.93 23.82
C PRO A 60 14.41 3.53 24.23
N ALA A 61 13.71 2.83 23.34
CA ALA A 61 13.20 1.49 23.64
C ALA A 61 14.33 0.55 24.10
N HIS A 62 15.55 0.72 23.58
CA HIS A 62 16.83 0.35 24.17
C HIS A 62 17.91 1.26 23.56
N SER A 63 18.69 1.97 24.38
CA SER A 63 19.96 2.59 23.94
C SER A 63 20.99 1.46 23.94
N TYR A 64 21.42 1.02 22.76
CA TYR A 64 22.57 0.11 22.70
C TYR A 64 23.83 0.98 22.75
N GLU A 65 24.57 0.88 23.84
CA GLU A 65 25.89 1.49 23.91
C GLU A 65 26.84 0.75 22.95
N PHE A 66 27.81 1.47 22.39
CA PHE A 66 28.76 0.91 21.42
C PHE A 66 29.49 -0.33 21.96
N GLU A 67 29.75 -0.35 23.27
CA GLU A 67 30.38 -1.47 23.97
C GLU A 67 29.47 -2.72 24.01
N ASP A 68 28.15 -2.55 24.16
CA ASP A 68 27.18 -3.64 24.15
C ASP A 68 27.07 -4.29 22.76
N LEU A 69 27.15 -3.47 21.71
CA LEU A 69 27.14 -3.96 20.32
C LEU A 69 28.42 -4.73 19.99
N LEU A 70 29.58 -4.27 20.48
CA LEU A 70 30.86 -4.98 20.33
C LEU A 70 30.86 -6.31 21.09
N ALA A 71 30.31 -6.35 22.31
CA ALA A 71 30.17 -7.58 23.07
C ALA A 71 29.24 -8.59 22.38
N GLN A 72 28.09 -8.14 21.88
CA GLN A 72 27.15 -8.98 21.11
C GLN A 72 27.71 -9.44 19.75
N GLN A 73 28.55 -8.64 19.10
CA GLN A 73 29.26 -9.03 17.89
C GLN A 73 30.31 -10.10 18.18
N ALA A 74 31.09 -9.94 19.26
CA ALA A 74 32.08 -10.93 19.70
C ALA A 74 31.45 -12.27 20.11
N GLN A 75 30.21 -12.26 20.63
CA GLN A 75 29.43 -13.45 20.96
C GLN A 75 28.69 -14.08 19.77
N GLY A 76 28.70 -13.47 18.58
CA GLY A 76 28.01 -13.96 17.39
C GLY A 76 26.46 -13.92 17.50
N GLU A 77 25.94 -13.18 18.47
CA GLU A 77 24.49 -13.05 18.73
C GLU A 77 23.87 -11.91 17.91
N LEU A 78 24.67 -10.92 17.53
CA LEU A 78 24.23 -9.78 16.73
C LEU A 78 23.65 -10.21 15.36
N GLU A 79 24.27 -11.19 14.71
CA GLU A 79 23.73 -11.74 13.47
C GLU A 79 22.41 -12.50 13.71
N LYS A 80 22.25 -13.14 14.87
CA LYS A 80 21.01 -13.87 15.20
C LYS A 80 19.88 -12.90 15.53
N THR A 81 20.15 -11.82 16.26
CA THR A 81 19.14 -10.79 16.58
C THR A 81 18.76 -9.98 15.35
N MET A 82 19.73 -9.58 14.51
CA MET A 82 19.46 -8.96 13.21
C MET A 82 18.71 -9.92 12.28
N ARG A 83 19.10 -11.20 12.18
CA ARG A 83 18.35 -12.20 11.42
C ARG A 83 16.97 -12.47 12.03
N MET A 84 16.76 -12.35 13.33
CA MET A 84 15.45 -12.56 13.96
C MET A 84 14.50 -11.38 13.70
N GLN A 85 15.02 -10.15 13.77
CA GLN A 85 14.28 -8.93 13.39
C GLN A 85 14.01 -8.87 11.88
N ASN A 86 14.97 -9.32 11.05
CA ASN A 86 14.81 -9.40 9.59
C ASN A 86 13.99 -10.63 9.15
N ARG A 87 13.99 -11.75 9.90
CA ARG A 87 13.17 -12.95 9.59
C ARG A 87 11.68 -12.70 9.71
N THR A 88 11.28 -11.73 10.53
CA THR A 88 9.87 -11.39 10.76
C THR A 88 9.35 -10.30 9.81
N ARG A 89 10.20 -9.74 8.95
CA ARG A 89 9.82 -8.65 8.04
C ARG A 89 10.21 -8.99 6.61
N LEU A 90 9.22 -9.32 5.79
CA LEU A 90 9.38 -9.41 4.35
C LEU A 90 9.70 -8.00 3.82
N LEU A 91 10.97 -7.77 3.48
CA LEU A 91 11.39 -6.56 2.76
C LEU A 91 10.81 -6.62 1.34
N PRO A 92 10.29 -5.51 0.80
CA PRO A 92 9.79 -5.48 -0.57
C PRO A 92 10.94 -5.70 -1.56
N SER A 93 10.64 -6.27 -2.73
CA SER A 93 11.62 -6.38 -3.80
C SER A 93 12.05 -4.99 -4.29
N PHE A 94 13.26 -4.87 -4.84
CA PHE A 94 13.72 -3.66 -5.51
C PHE A 94 12.73 -3.20 -6.60
N SER A 95 12.19 -4.15 -7.38
CA SER A 95 11.17 -3.88 -8.39
C SER A 95 9.88 -3.31 -7.81
N ASP A 96 9.50 -3.71 -6.59
CA ASP A 96 8.30 -3.20 -5.92
C ASP A 96 8.52 -1.78 -5.42
N VAL A 97 9.72 -1.49 -4.92
CA VAL A 97 10.12 -0.15 -4.48
C VAL A 97 10.16 0.81 -5.67
N THR A 98 10.77 0.44 -6.79
CA THR A 98 10.82 1.30 -7.98
C THR A 98 9.41 1.60 -8.52
N ARG A 99 8.53 0.60 -8.60
CA ARG A 99 7.13 0.79 -9.00
C ARG A 99 6.36 1.67 -8.03
N MET A 100 6.57 1.47 -6.72
CA MET A 100 5.98 2.31 -5.68
C MET A 100 6.44 3.77 -5.80
N GLU A 101 7.73 4.03 -5.96
CA GLU A 101 8.29 5.39 -6.08
C GLU A 101 7.70 6.13 -7.28
N ALA A 102 7.53 5.44 -8.41
CA ALA A 102 6.86 6.00 -9.57
C ALA A 102 5.39 6.34 -9.26
N ALA A 103 4.64 5.41 -8.66
CA ALA A 103 3.20 5.52 -8.47
C ALA A 103 2.77 6.47 -7.33
N ILE A 104 3.54 6.55 -6.24
CA ILE A 104 3.13 7.25 -5.01
C ILE A 104 2.91 8.75 -5.21
N CYS A 105 3.57 9.34 -6.21
CA CYS A 105 3.45 10.76 -6.53
C CYS A 105 2.25 11.11 -7.43
N TRP A 106 1.65 10.13 -8.12
CA TRP A 106 0.59 10.40 -9.11
C TRP A 106 -0.60 11.17 -8.54
N PRO A 107 -1.16 10.84 -7.36
CA PRO A 107 -2.30 11.58 -6.83
C PRO A 107 -1.95 13.05 -6.58
N ALA A 108 -0.74 13.34 -6.08
CA ALA A 108 -0.29 14.71 -5.87
C ALA A 108 -0.03 15.44 -7.19
N ARG A 109 0.48 14.74 -8.21
CA ARG A 109 0.80 15.33 -9.52
C ARG A 109 -0.46 15.72 -10.31
N TYR A 110 -1.45 14.83 -10.40
CA TYR A 110 -2.62 15.04 -11.27
C TYR A 110 -3.86 15.57 -10.54
N LEU A 111 -3.97 15.38 -9.21
CA LEU A 111 -5.18 15.73 -8.45
C LEU A 111 -4.99 16.89 -7.47
N LEU A 112 -3.87 17.64 -7.53
CA LEU A 112 -3.64 18.77 -6.62
C LEU A 112 -4.72 19.85 -6.72
N GLY A 113 -5.35 20.04 -7.88
CA GLY A 113 -6.49 20.96 -8.02
C GLY A 113 -7.81 20.42 -7.46
N GLN A 114 -7.90 19.11 -7.20
CA GLN A 114 -9.13 18.40 -6.86
C GLN A 114 -8.96 17.62 -5.55
N MET A 115 -8.83 18.36 -4.44
CA MET A 115 -8.55 17.84 -3.10
C MET A 115 -9.48 16.70 -2.66
N HIS A 116 -10.75 16.72 -3.06
CA HIS A 116 -11.71 15.66 -2.73
C HIS A 116 -11.37 14.33 -3.43
N LEU A 117 -10.94 14.37 -4.70
CA LEU A 117 -10.48 13.18 -5.42
C LEU A 117 -9.14 12.70 -4.88
N LEU A 118 -8.19 13.60 -4.65
CA LEU A 118 -6.89 13.26 -4.05
C LEU A 118 -7.07 12.53 -2.73
N ARG A 119 -7.98 13.03 -1.87
CA ARG A 119 -8.30 12.38 -0.59
C ARG A 119 -8.94 11.02 -0.80
N ALA A 120 -9.89 10.89 -1.73
CA ALA A 120 -10.58 9.63 -2.00
C ALA A 120 -9.61 8.56 -2.52
N VAL A 121 -8.79 8.90 -3.52
CA VAL A 121 -7.79 8.01 -4.11
C VAL A 121 -6.82 7.50 -3.04
N ASN A 122 -6.21 8.39 -2.27
CA ASN A 122 -5.26 7.99 -1.23
C ASN A 122 -5.91 7.16 -0.11
N CYS A 123 -7.12 7.52 0.33
CA CYS A 123 -7.78 6.80 1.43
C CYS A 123 -8.24 5.40 1.02
N VAL A 124 -8.79 5.25 -0.19
CA VAL A 124 -9.28 3.97 -0.70
C VAL A 124 -8.11 3.07 -1.12
N ALA A 125 -7.05 3.61 -1.73
CA ALA A 125 -5.82 2.85 -2.02
C ALA A 125 -5.16 2.32 -0.74
N LEU A 126 -5.12 3.13 0.33
CA LEU A 126 -4.65 2.68 1.65
C LEU A 126 -5.57 1.61 2.25
N ALA A 127 -6.89 1.73 2.09
CA ALA A 127 -7.80 0.68 2.56
C ALA A 127 -7.54 -0.64 1.83
N HIS A 128 -7.37 -0.61 0.50
CA HIS A 128 -7.05 -1.79 -0.29
C HIS A 128 -5.71 -2.43 0.08
N SER A 129 -4.69 -1.63 0.44
CA SER A 129 -3.40 -2.18 0.91
C SER A 129 -3.51 -2.92 2.25
N LEU A 130 -4.56 -2.63 3.02
CA LEU A 130 -4.93 -3.29 4.27
C LEU A 130 -5.98 -4.40 4.10
N GLU A 131 -6.27 -4.81 2.86
CA GLU A 131 -7.33 -5.78 2.52
C GLU A 131 -8.72 -5.32 3.02
N ARG A 132 -8.94 -4.00 2.99
CA ARG A 132 -10.21 -3.33 3.30
C ARG A 132 -10.77 -2.65 2.04
N ASP A 133 -11.98 -2.13 2.18
CA ASP A 133 -12.74 -1.51 1.10
C ASP A 133 -13.14 -0.06 1.42
N ALA A 134 -13.88 0.57 0.48
CA ALA A 134 -14.42 1.91 0.67
C ALA A 134 -15.40 2.01 1.86
N GLY A 135 -16.05 0.90 2.25
CA GLY A 135 -16.87 0.83 3.45
C GLY A 135 -16.08 1.10 4.72
N TRP A 136 -14.88 0.51 4.84
CA TRP A 136 -13.97 0.80 5.96
C TRP A 136 -13.57 2.28 6.02
N VAL A 137 -13.33 2.92 4.87
CA VAL A 137 -13.02 4.36 4.79
C VAL A 137 -14.21 5.19 5.28
N ALA A 138 -15.42 4.87 4.83
CA ALA A 138 -16.64 5.56 5.25
C ALA A 138 -16.85 5.47 6.77
N VAL A 139 -16.64 4.30 7.36
CA VAL A 139 -16.73 4.11 8.83
C VAL A 139 -15.71 4.99 9.58
N LYS A 140 -14.49 5.15 9.04
CA LYS A 140 -13.42 5.92 9.70
C LYS A 140 -13.45 7.41 9.45
N ARG A 141 -13.99 7.86 8.31
CA ARG A 141 -13.90 9.26 7.86
C ARG A 141 -15.26 9.92 7.62
N GLY A 142 -16.35 9.18 7.81
CA GLY A 142 -17.71 9.62 7.52
C GLY A 142 -18.07 9.55 6.03
N GLY A 143 -19.34 9.83 5.73
CA GLY A 143 -19.89 9.76 4.38
C GLY A 143 -20.36 8.35 3.99
N TYR A 144 -20.55 8.14 2.68
CA TYR A 144 -21.06 6.88 2.13
C TYR A 144 -19.99 6.15 1.33
N ALA A 145 -19.97 4.81 1.45
CA ALA A 145 -19.00 3.95 0.76
C ALA A 145 -19.03 4.17 -0.76
N ASP A 146 -20.21 4.34 -1.34
CA ASP A 146 -20.39 4.54 -2.78
C ASP A 146 -19.81 5.88 -3.24
N THR A 147 -19.89 6.94 -2.42
CA THR A 147 -19.27 8.23 -2.72
C THR A 147 -17.74 8.13 -2.70
N TRP A 148 -17.18 7.40 -1.72
CA TRP A 148 -15.75 7.15 -1.66
C TRP A 148 -15.26 6.34 -2.88
N ARG A 149 -16.01 5.30 -3.26
CA ARG A 149 -15.71 4.49 -4.45
C ARG A 149 -15.79 5.31 -5.73
N ALA A 150 -16.89 6.03 -5.95
CA ALA A 150 -17.07 6.86 -7.15
C ALA A 150 -16.00 7.94 -7.29
N ASN A 151 -15.62 8.61 -6.19
CA ASN A 151 -14.55 9.61 -6.22
C ASN A 151 -13.16 8.98 -6.40
N HIS A 152 -12.92 7.79 -5.84
CA HIS A 152 -11.69 7.03 -6.09
C HIS A 152 -11.58 6.66 -7.57
N ASP A 153 -12.62 6.08 -8.15
CA ASP A 153 -12.62 5.59 -9.53
C ASP A 153 -12.43 6.76 -10.50
N ARG A 154 -13.19 7.86 -10.30
CA ARG A 154 -13.01 9.11 -11.05
C ARG A 154 -11.59 9.68 -10.92
N GLY A 155 -11.02 9.65 -9.72
CA GLY A 155 -9.65 10.12 -9.50
C GLY A 155 -8.62 9.26 -10.23
N CYS A 156 -8.81 7.93 -10.25
CA CYS A 156 -7.95 7.02 -10.99
C CYS A 156 -8.06 7.21 -12.51
N ASP A 157 -9.26 7.50 -13.03
CA ASP A 157 -9.46 7.80 -14.45
C ASP A 157 -8.71 9.06 -14.88
N VAL A 158 -8.77 10.13 -14.08
CA VAL A 158 -8.02 11.38 -14.33
C VAL A 158 -6.51 11.15 -14.31
N ILE A 159 -6.02 10.34 -13.36
CA ILE A 159 -4.59 9.97 -13.33
C ILE A 159 -4.22 9.15 -14.57
N ALA A 160 -5.05 8.18 -14.96
CA ALA A 160 -4.81 7.38 -16.15
C ALA A 160 -4.77 8.24 -17.43
N GLU A 161 -5.66 9.24 -17.55
CA GLU A 161 -5.61 10.25 -18.62
C GLU A 161 -4.29 11.02 -18.64
N GLY A 162 -3.82 11.48 -17.47
CA GLY A 162 -2.53 12.16 -17.33
C GLY A 162 -1.35 11.31 -17.76
N LEU A 163 -1.29 10.06 -17.29
CA LEU A 163 -0.24 9.10 -17.64
C LEU A 163 -0.21 8.76 -19.13
N ARG A 164 -1.39 8.64 -19.76
CA ARG A 164 -1.50 8.47 -21.22
C ARG A 164 -0.96 9.69 -21.97
N GLY A 165 -1.26 10.90 -21.49
CA GLY A 165 -0.78 12.14 -22.09
C GLY A 165 0.75 12.30 -22.01
N GLU A 166 1.36 11.82 -20.93
CA GLU A 166 2.82 11.84 -20.73
C GLU A 166 3.54 10.62 -21.34
N LEU A 167 2.82 9.68 -21.96
CA LEU A 167 3.35 8.44 -22.57
C LEU A 167 4.15 7.57 -21.58
N GLU A 168 3.76 7.55 -20.31
CA GLU A 168 4.40 6.76 -19.27
C GLU A 168 4.24 5.25 -19.54
N PRO A 169 5.33 4.45 -19.48
CA PRO A 169 5.28 3.02 -19.76
C PRO A 169 4.45 2.29 -18.69
N VAL A 170 3.64 1.33 -19.13
CA VAL A 170 2.80 0.51 -18.24
C VAL A 170 3.65 -0.58 -17.58
N PHE A 171 3.50 -0.72 -16.26
CA PHE A 171 4.18 -1.73 -15.46
C PHE A 171 3.24 -2.37 -14.45
#